data_AF-A0A962IKW3-F1
#
_entry.id   AF-A0A962IKW3-F1
#
_cell.length_a   1.000
_cell.length_b   1.000
_cell.length_c   1.000
_cell.angle_alpha   90.00
_cell.angle_beta   90.00
_cell.angle_gamma   90.00
#
_symmetry.space_group_name_H-M   'P 1'
#
loop_
_entity.id
_entity.type
_entity.pdbx_description
1 polymer ?
#
loop_
_entity_poly.entity_id
_entity_poly.type
_entity_poly.pdbx_seq_one_letter_code
_entity_poly.pdbx_strand_id
1 'polypeptide(L)'
;GIDAGGTMTDTFFVRADGRFVVGKAQSNPGDESLAIFNSSEDALAHWNRTVDDVYPELATCVYSGTAMLNRILMRKGLDVGLICNRGFEQIHSMGRALQSYLGYALEDRIHLNTHRYDEPLVPVSRTRGVTERTDVQGKAVIPLRVEEVRQVTRELVEAGSEAIVICLLQSHKNESSEQQARDVVLDELAKLKS
;
A
#
# COMPACT_ATOMS: atom_id res chain seq x y z
N GLY A 1 12.26 -6.50 19.87
CA GLY A 1 11.89 -5.47 18.88
C GLY A 1 12.70 -5.73 17.64
N ILE A 2 12.09 -5.54 16.47
CA ILE A 2 12.71 -5.84 15.18
C ILE A 2 12.55 -4.60 14.31
N ASP A 3 13.62 -4.18 13.64
CA ASP A 3 13.57 -3.19 12.56
C ASP A 3 14.14 -3.78 11.26
N ALA A 4 13.29 -3.90 10.24
CA ALA A 4 13.59 -4.61 9.00
C ALA A 4 13.43 -3.73 7.73
N GLY A 5 13.87 -4.25 6.59
CA GLY A 5 13.60 -3.65 5.27
C GLY A 5 14.56 -2.53 4.84
N GLY A 6 15.54 -2.16 5.67
CA GLY A 6 16.68 -1.32 5.29
C GLY A 6 17.83 -2.14 4.69
N THR A 7 19.04 -1.58 4.65
CA THR A 7 20.26 -2.32 4.24
C THR A 7 20.62 -3.44 5.24
N MET A 8 20.35 -3.18 6.52
CA MET A 8 20.55 -4.10 7.64
C MET A 8 19.21 -4.32 8.36
N THR A 9 19.09 -5.48 9.00
CA THR A 9 17.98 -5.83 9.89
C THR A 9 18.51 -5.87 11.31
N ASP A 10 17.89 -5.06 12.17
CA ASP A 10 18.31 -4.87 13.56
C ASP A 10 17.31 -5.57 14.49
N THR A 11 17.82 -6.26 15.49
CA THR A 11 17.01 -6.88 16.54
C THR A 11 17.43 -6.35 17.89
N PHE A 12 16.46 -6.14 18.77
CA PHE A 12 16.65 -5.56 20.10
C PHE A 12 15.93 -6.41 21.14
N PHE A 13 16.69 -7.11 21.98
CA PHE A 13 16.16 -7.98 23.03
C PHE A 13 16.29 -7.30 24.39
N VAL A 14 15.28 -7.43 25.25
CA VAL A 14 15.26 -6.86 26.60
C VAL A 14 14.90 -7.95 27.59
N ARG A 15 15.68 -8.08 28.66
CA ARG A 15 15.40 -8.99 29.78
C ARG A 15 14.48 -8.34 30.81
N ALA A 16 13.94 -9.16 31.70
CA ALA A 16 13.13 -8.71 32.83
C ALA A 16 13.87 -7.72 33.77
N ASP A 17 15.20 -7.77 33.83
CA ASP A 17 16.03 -6.83 34.61
C ASP A 17 16.42 -5.55 33.83
N GLY A 18 15.89 -5.37 32.62
CA GLY A 18 16.12 -4.19 31.78
C GLY A 18 17.41 -4.22 30.96
N ARG A 19 18.27 -5.23 31.10
CA ARG A 19 19.45 -5.38 30.22
C ARG A 19 19.02 -5.72 28.80
N PHE A 20 19.76 -5.19 27.83
CA PHE A 20 19.47 -5.39 26.42
C PHE A 20 20.71 -5.79 25.61
N VAL A 21 20.45 -6.42 24.47
CA VAL A 21 21.44 -6.68 23.40
C VAL A 21 20.83 -6.30 22.07
N VAL A 22 21.70 -5.92 21.15
CA VAL A 22 21.35 -5.57 19.78
C VAL A 22 22.06 -6.53 18.86
N GLY A 23 21.34 -7.06 17.89
CA GLY A 23 21.92 -7.82 16.80
C GLY A 23 21.72 -7.13 15.48
N LYS A 24 22.56 -7.49 14.52
CA LYS A 24 22.59 -6.90 13.20
C LYS A 24 22.90 -7.96 12.14
N ALA A 25 22.07 -8.05 11.13
CA ALA A 25 22.35 -8.87 9.96
C ALA A 25 22.04 -8.11 8.66
N GLN A 26 22.63 -8.58 7.56
CA GLN A 26 22.29 -8.07 6.23
C GLN A 26 20.83 -8.38 5.91
N SER A 27 20.07 -7.38 5.45
CA SER A 27 18.68 -7.57 5.05
C SER A 27 18.57 -8.46 3.83
N ASN A 28 17.49 -9.23 3.76
CA ASN A 28 17.14 -10.05 2.61
C ASN A 28 15.72 -9.69 2.13
N PRO A 29 15.59 -8.86 1.08
CA PRO A 29 14.28 -8.47 0.56
C PRO A 29 13.45 -9.63 -0.02
N GLY A 30 14.09 -10.74 -0.38
CA GLY A 30 13.41 -11.95 -0.86
C GLY A 30 12.83 -12.80 0.28
N ASP A 31 13.42 -12.73 1.47
CA ASP A 31 12.95 -13.42 2.68
C ASP A 31 13.43 -12.69 3.93
N GLU A 32 12.57 -11.81 4.47
CA GLU A 32 12.90 -11.05 5.67
C GLU A 32 13.05 -11.93 6.92
N SER A 33 12.40 -13.10 6.96
CA SER A 33 12.45 -13.98 8.13
C SER A 33 13.87 -14.48 8.40
N LEU A 34 14.63 -14.78 7.34
CA LEU A 34 16.02 -15.19 7.44
C LEU A 34 16.92 -14.07 7.99
N ALA A 35 16.69 -12.82 7.57
CA ALA A 35 17.47 -11.69 8.07
C ALA A 35 17.20 -11.41 9.55
N ILE A 36 15.93 -11.55 9.98
CA ILE A 36 15.53 -11.43 11.38
C ILE A 36 16.16 -12.54 12.22
N PHE A 37 16.15 -13.78 11.72
CA PHE A 37 16.75 -14.93 12.39
C PHE A 37 18.25 -14.72 12.59
N ASN A 38 18.98 -14.37 11.53
CA ASN A 38 20.42 -14.14 11.58
C ASN A 38 20.78 -12.97 12.52
N SER A 39 19.97 -11.89 12.49
CA SER A 39 20.14 -10.75 13.41
C SER A 39 19.91 -11.18 14.86
N SER A 40 18.94 -12.07 15.09
CA SER A 40 18.65 -12.61 16.42
C SER A 40 19.78 -13.51 16.94
N GLU A 41 20.38 -14.34 16.08
CA GLU A 41 21.56 -15.14 16.44
C GLU A 41 22.75 -14.25 16.85
N ASP A 42 23.02 -13.19 16.08
CA ASP A 42 24.07 -12.20 16.40
C ASP A 42 23.82 -11.53 17.76
N ALA A 43 22.58 -11.08 18.03
CA ALA A 43 22.22 -10.47 19.31
C ALA A 43 22.44 -11.42 20.49
N LEU A 44 21.96 -12.65 20.37
CA LEU A 44 21.90 -13.61 21.48
C LEU A 44 23.25 -14.26 21.76
N ALA A 45 24.18 -14.26 20.79
CA ALA A 45 25.57 -14.64 21.00
C ALA A 45 26.24 -13.83 22.13
N HIS A 46 25.87 -12.54 22.31
CA HIS A 46 26.36 -11.70 23.41
C HIS A 46 25.96 -12.21 24.80
N TRP A 47 24.91 -13.03 24.89
CA TRP A 47 24.46 -13.69 26.12
C TRP A 47 24.80 -15.19 26.15
N ASN A 48 25.54 -15.70 25.16
CA ASN A 48 25.78 -17.14 24.97
C ASN A 48 24.49 -17.96 24.96
N ARG A 49 23.45 -17.44 24.31
CA ARG A 49 22.16 -18.12 24.13
C ARG A 49 21.86 -18.29 22.66
N THR A 50 21.03 -19.29 22.34
CA THR A 50 20.52 -19.50 20.99
C THR A 50 19.12 -18.92 20.84
N VAL A 51 18.69 -18.78 19.59
CA VAL A 51 17.31 -18.39 19.24
C VAL A 51 16.29 -19.36 19.85
N ASP A 52 16.55 -20.66 19.76
CA ASP A 52 15.66 -21.71 20.28
C ASP A 52 15.48 -21.65 21.80
N ASP A 53 16.51 -21.20 22.53
CA ASP A 53 16.41 -21.00 23.99
C ASP A 53 15.53 -19.81 24.36
N VAL A 54 15.59 -18.74 23.56
CA VAL A 54 15.05 -17.42 23.94
C VAL A 54 13.65 -17.19 23.38
N TYR A 55 13.36 -17.65 22.17
CA TYR A 55 12.06 -17.42 21.53
C TYR A 55 10.86 -17.92 22.36
N PRO A 56 10.94 -19.10 23.03
CA PRO A 56 9.87 -19.55 23.93
C PRO A 56 9.66 -18.68 25.17
N GLU A 57 10.66 -17.89 25.58
CA GLU A 57 10.60 -17.00 26.75
C GLU A 57 10.06 -15.60 26.40
N LEU A 58 9.93 -15.27 25.11
CA LEU A 58 9.48 -13.95 24.69
C LEU A 58 8.02 -13.73 25.08
N ALA A 59 7.79 -12.76 25.97
CA ALA A 59 6.44 -12.33 26.31
C ALA A 59 5.76 -11.54 25.18
N THR A 60 6.53 -10.84 24.35
CA THR A 60 6.02 -10.03 23.24
C THR A 60 7.09 -9.77 22.19
N CYS A 61 6.67 -9.50 20.95
CA CYS A 61 7.52 -9.07 19.87
C CYS A 61 6.84 -7.92 19.10
N VAL A 62 7.60 -6.86 18.85
CA VAL A 62 7.17 -5.72 18.04
C VAL A 62 8.04 -5.70 16.79
N TYR A 63 7.39 -5.77 15.63
CA TYR A 63 8.02 -5.64 14.32
C TYR A 63 7.79 -4.23 13.76
N SER A 64 8.85 -3.58 13.35
CA SER A 64 8.85 -2.42 12.48
C SER A 64 9.65 -2.72 11.22
N GLY A 65 9.37 -1.98 10.16
CA GLY A 65 10.20 -2.07 8.97
C GLY A 65 9.88 -1.01 7.94
N THR A 66 10.80 -0.84 7.00
CA THR A 66 10.77 0.21 5.98
C THR A 66 10.46 -0.31 4.58
N ALA A 67 10.29 -1.63 4.41
CA ALA A 67 10.09 -2.25 3.09
C ALA A 67 8.86 -1.71 2.35
N MET A 68 7.75 -1.42 3.04
CA MET A 68 6.56 -0.83 2.42
C MET A 68 6.80 0.63 2.01
N LEU A 69 7.45 1.42 2.86
CA LEU A 69 7.78 2.82 2.59
C LEU A 69 8.73 2.94 1.38
N ASN A 70 9.74 2.06 1.31
CA ASN A 70 10.70 2.05 0.21
C ASN A 70 10.04 1.79 -1.14
N ARG A 71 8.98 0.97 -1.21
CA ARG A 71 8.19 0.77 -2.43
C ARG A 71 7.52 2.07 -2.90
N ILE A 72 7.00 2.87 -1.96
CA ILE A 72 6.38 4.17 -2.25
C ILE A 72 7.43 5.16 -2.75
N LEU A 73 8.55 5.29 -2.02
CA LEU A 73 9.63 6.24 -2.36
C LEU A 73 10.26 5.93 -3.71
N MET A 74 10.49 4.65 -4.00
CA MET A 74 11.10 4.20 -5.27
C MET A 74 10.09 4.12 -6.41
N ARG A 75 8.80 4.33 -6.15
CA ARG A 75 7.70 4.11 -7.12
C ARG A 75 7.77 2.71 -7.77
N LYS A 76 8.14 1.70 -6.98
CA LYS A 76 8.24 0.29 -7.40
C LYS A 76 7.24 -0.54 -6.61
N GLY A 77 6.12 -0.85 -7.25
CA GLY A 77 5.05 -1.67 -6.68
C GLY A 77 4.39 -2.50 -7.76
N LEU A 78 3.25 -3.08 -7.40
CA LEU A 78 2.39 -3.74 -8.38
C LEU A 78 1.81 -2.72 -9.36
N ASP A 79 1.50 -3.21 -10.54
CA ASP A 79 0.85 -2.45 -11.59
C ASP A 79 -0.66 -2.34 -11.29
N VAL A 80 -1.07 -1.21 -10.73
CA VAL A 80 -2.46 -1.02 -10.24
C VAL A 80 -3.35 -0.32 -11.27
N GLY A 81 -4.57 -0.84 -11.44
CA GLY A 81 -5.69 -0.18 -12.11
C GLY A 81 -6.69 0.43 -11.13
N LEU A 82 -7.34 1.53 -11.51
CA LEU A 82 -8.30 2.26 -10.68
C LEU A 82 -9.68 2.31 -11.35
N ILE A 83 -10.71 1.87 -10.62
CA ILE A 83 -12.12 2.08 -10.94
C ILE A 83 -12.65 3.21 -10.05
N CYS A 84 -13.21 4.26 -10.66
CA CYS A 84 -13.86 5.36 -9.95
C CYS A 84 -15.21 5.70 -10.59
N ASN A 85 -15.89 6.75 -10.09
CA ASN A 85 -17.09 7.25 -10.76
C ASN A 85 -16.76 7.80 -12.16
N ARG A 86 -17.65 7.54 -13.12
CA ARG A 86 -17.52 8.09 -14.48
C ARG A 86 -17.58 9.62 -14.48
N GLY A 87 -16.67 10.24 -15.21
CA GLY A 87 -16.44 11.68 -15.22
C GLY A 87 -15.47 12.19 -14.14
N PHE A 88 -14.92 11.30 -13.31
CA PHE A 88 -13.96 11.62 -12.24
C PHE A 88 -12.59 10.94 -12.42
N GLU A 89 -12.33 10.34 -13.58
CA GLU A 89 -11.14 9.52 -13.88
C GLU A 89 -9.82 10.30 -13.74
N GLN A 90 -9.87 11.62 -13.90
CA GLN A 90 -8.68 12.49 -13.78
C GLN A 90 -8.43 13.02 -12.36
N ILE A 91 -9.33 12.79 -11.39
CA ILE A 91 -9.16 13.36 -10.04
C ILE A 91 -7.84 12.95 -9.41
N HIS A 92 -7.46 11.68 -9.56
CA HIS A 92 -6.22 11.15 -9.01
C HIS A 92 -4.99 11.84 -9.60
N SER A 93 -4.93 11.97 -10.92
CA SER A 93 -3.80 12.61 -11.61
C SER A 93 -3.71 14.12 -11.37
N MET A 94 -4.83 14.79 -11.09
CA MET A 94 -4.82 16.22 -10.78
C MET A 94 -4.20 16.53 -9.40
N GLY A 95 -4.08 15.54 -8.51
CA GLY A 95 -3.45 15.71 -7.20
C GLY A 95 -4.10 16.80 -6.33
N ARG A 96 -5.36 17.14 -6.61
CA ARG A 96 -6.12 18.24 -5.99
C ARG A 96 -5.39 19.59 -6.01
N ALA A 97 -4.52 19.80 -7.00
CA ALA A 97 -3.57 20.90 -7.10
C ALA A 97 -2.50 20.99 -6.00
N LEU A 98 -2.87 20.71 -4.75
CA LEU A 98 -1.99 20.77 -3.58
C LEU A 98 -0.71 19.95 -3.76
N GLN A 99 -0.78 18.80 -4.45
CA GLN A 99 0.37 17.93 -4.65
C GLN A 99 1.53 18.57 -5.43
N SER A 100 1.34 19.68 -6.15
CA SER A 100 2.44 20.31 -6.90
C SER A 100 3.50 21.01 -6.04
N TYR A 101 3.24 21.19 -4.74
CA TYR A 101 4.14 21.88 -3.81
C TYR A 101 4.15 21.27 -2.39
N LEU A 102 3.63 20.04 -2.22
CA LEU A 102 3.70 19.34 -0.94
C LEU A 102 5.16 19.08 -0.53
N GLY A 103 5.45 19.20 0.77
CA GLY A 103 6.79 18.94 1.31
C GLY A 103 7.82 20.04 1.05
N TYR A 104 7.47 21.11 0.34
CA TYR A 104 8.38 22.22 0.06
C TYR A 104 8.62 23.08 1.30
N ALA A 105 9.82 23.70 1.34
CA ALA A 105 10.14 24.78 2.27
C ALA A 105 9.26 26.01 2.01
N LEU A 106 9.22 26.96 2.94
CA LEU A 106 8.31 28.11 2.84
C LEU A 106 8.63 28.98 1.61
N GLU A 107 9.92 29.13 1.30
CA GLU A 107 10.45 29.95 0.20
C GLU A 107 9.99 29.38 -1.15
N ASP A 108 10.06 28.06 -1.32
CA ASP A 108 9.63 27.39 -2.56
C ASP A 108 8.10 27.39 -2.70
N ARG A 109 7.35 27.33 -1.60
CA ARG A 109 5.88 27.41 -1.65
C ARG A 109 5.38 28.72 -2.26
N ILE A 110 6.05 29.84 -1.97
CA ILE A 110 5.68 31.15 -2.55
C ILE A 110 6.33 31.40 -3.91
N HIS A 111 7.37 30.64 -4.27
CA HIS A 111 8.02 30.73 -5.58
C HIS A 111 7.36 29.78 -6.59
N LEU A 112 6.33 30.28 -7.27
CA LEU A 112 5.46 29.51 -8.18
C LEU A 112 6.20 28.66 -9.23
N ASN A 113 7.32 29.15 -9.77
CA ASN A 113 8.08 28.44 -10.80
C ASN A 113 8.76 27.14 -10.30
N THR A 114 8.83 26.92 -8.99
CA THR A 114 9.38 25.69 -8.41
C THR A 114 8.35 24.55 -8.34
N HIS A 115 7.06 24.85 -8.50
CA HIS A 115 5.97 23.89 -8.34
C HIS A 115 5.98 22.89 -9.51
N ARG A 116 5.82 21.60 -9.19
CA ARG A 116 5.81 20.52 -10.18
C ARG A 116 4.97 19.35 -9.68
N TYR A 117 4.34 18.62 -10.61
CA TYR A 117 3.70 17.34 -10.28
C TYR A 117 4.66 16.19 -10.56
N ASP A 118 4.69 15.24 -9.64
CA ASP A 118 5.27 13.92 -9.92
C ASP A 118 4.28 13.07 -10.72
N GLU A 119 4.76 12.00 -11.35
CA GLU A 119 3.89 11.02 -12.00
C GLU A 119 2.87 10.45 -10.99
N PRO A 120 1.61 10.24 -11.38
CA PRO A 120 0.60 9.67 -10.48
C PRO A 120 0.90 8.19 -10.20
N LEU A 121 0.48 7.70 -9.02
CA LEU A 121 0.67 6.28 -8.66
C LEU A 121 -0.07 5.32 -9.60
N VAL A 122 -1.20 5.77 -10.15
CA VAL A 122 -1.97 5.04 -11.17
C VAL A 122 -2.08 5.97 -12.37
N PRO A 123 -1.52 5.61 -13.54
CA PRO A 123 -1.63 6.45 -14.72
C PRO A 123 -3.06 6.47 -15.23
N VAL A 124 -3.46 7.56 -15.90
CA VAL A 124 -4.80 7.71 -16.48
C VAL A 124 -5.12 6.58 -17.48
N SER A 125 -4.12 6.02 -18.15
CA SER A 125 -4.27 4.85 -19.03
C SER A 125 -4.83 3.61 -18.32
N ARG A 126 -4.64 3.51 -16.99
CA ARG A 126 -5.17 2.45 -16.11
C ARG A 126 -6.25 2.95 -15.14
N THR A 127 -6.91 4.05 -15.48
CA THR A 127 -8.11 4.50 -14.75
C THR A 127 -9.34 4.34 -15.62
N ARG A 128 -10.42 3.82 -15.04
CA ARG A 128 -11.72 3.66 -15.70
C ARG A 128 -12.84 4.16 -14.80
N GLY A 129 -13.85 4.76 -15.43
CA GLY A 129 -15.03 5.25 -14.75
C GLY A 129 -16.23 4.34 -14.92
N VAL A 130 -16.97 4.09 -13.84
CA VAL A 130 -18.26 3.38 -13.87
C VAL A 130 -19.41 4.32 -13.53
N THR A 131 -20.55 4.13 -14.18
CA THR A 131 -21.75 4.92 -13.88
C THR A 131 -22.35 4.49 -12.56
N GLU A 132 -22.16 5.35 -11.56
CA GLU A 132 -22.73 5.25 -10.22
C GLU A 132 -22.64 6.63 -9.59
N ARG A 133 -23.61 6.98 -8.74
CA ARG A 133 -23.51 8.14 -7.85
C ARG A 133 -24.29 7.91 -6.57
N THR A 134 -23.59 8.06 -5.45
CA THR A 134 -24.16 8.22 -4.12
C THR A 134 -24.00 9.67 -3.66
N ASP A 135 -25.04 10.23 -3.03
CA ASP A 135 -24.99 11.58 -2.46
C ASP A 135 -24.39 11.61 -1.05
N VAL A 136 -24.22 12.81 -0.50
CA VAL A 136 -23.63 13.03 0.83
C VAL A 136 -24.48 12.46 1.98
N GLN A 137 -25.75 12.11 1.72
CA GLN A 137 -26.65 11.50 2.70
C GLN A 137 -26.57 9.96 2.64
N GLY A 138 -25.83 9.40 1.66
CA GLY A 138 -25.70 7.96 1.43
C GLY A 138 -26.79 7.40 0.51
N LYS A 139 -27.60 8.26 -0.13
CA LYS A 139 -28.64 7.82 -1.04
C LYS A 139 -28.05 7.60 -2.43
N ALA A 140 -28.35 6.45 -3.02
CA ALA A 140 -28.04 6.18 -4.42
C ALA A 140 -28.87 7.13 -5.31
N VAL A 141 -28.19 8.05 -5.98
CA VAL A 141 -28.77 8.99 -6.97
C VAL A 141 -28.75 8.36 -8.35
N ILE A 142 -27.65 7.69 -8.69
CA ILE A 142 -27.51 6.90 -9.92
C ILE A 142 -27.06 5.50 -9.49
N PRO A 143 -27.88 4.45 -9.72
CA PRO A 143 -27.50 3.09 -9.35
C PRO A 143 -26.29 2.62 -10.17
N LEU A 144 -25.48 1.74 -9.57
CA LEU A 144 -24.32 1.14 -10.23
C LEU A 144 -24.75 0.37 -11.49
N ARG A 145 -24.11 0.66 -12.62
CA ARG A 145 -24.25 -0.14 -13.85
C ARG A 145 -23.27 -1.31 -13.86
N VAL A 146 -23.75 -2.47 -13.43
CA VAL A 146 -22.95 -3.69 -13.27
C VAL A 146 -22.22 -4.13 -14.54
N GLU A 147 -22.86 -4.02 -15.71
CA GLU A 147 -22.22 -4.41 -16.97
C GLU A 147 -21.01 -3.52 -17.32
N GLU A 148 -21.05 -2.25 -16.95
CA GLU A 148 -19.89 -1.36 -17.12
C GLU A 148 -18.72 -1.82 -16.22
N VAL A 149 -18.99 -2.33 -15.01
CA VAL A 149 -17.96 -2.88 -14.12
C VAL A 149 -17.25 -4.07 -14.77
N ARG A 150 -18.00 -4.98 -15.42
CA ARG A 150 -17.40 -6.13 -16.13
C ARG A 150 -16.50 -5.68 -17.27
N GLN A 151 -17.00 -4.75 -18.09
CA GLN A 151 -16.25 -4.19 -19.20
C GLN A 151 -14.94 -3.55 -18.74
N VAL A 152 -15.00 -2.62 -17.78
CA VAL A 152 -13.80 -1.91 -17.31
C VAL A 152 -12.81 -2.86 -16.64
N THR A 153 -13.28 -3.94 -16.01
CA THR A 153 -12.40 -4.97 -15.43
C THR A 153 -11.53 -5.60 -16.52
N ARG A 154 -12.13 -6.00 -17.66
CA ARG A 154 -11.40 -6.57 -18.80
C ARG A 154 -10.41 -5.57 -19.37
N GLU A 155 -10.85 -4.32 -19.58
CA GLU A 155 -9.98 -3.26 -20.10
C GLU A 155 -8.77 -2.98 -19.19
N LEU A 156 -8.96 -3.03 -17.87
CA LEU A 156 -7.86 -2.83 -16.91
C LEU A 156 -6.88 -4.01 -16.90
N VAL A 157 -7.37 -5.24 -17.03
CA VAL A 157 -6.52 -6.44 -17.17
C VAL A 157 -5.73 -6.39 -18.48
N GLU A 158 -6.39 -6.05 -19.59
CA GLU A 158 -5.74 -5.87 -20.90
C GLU A 158 -4.70 -4.73 -20.89
N ALA A 159 -4.93 -3.69 -20.08
CA ALA A 159 -3.97 -2.61 -19.84
C ALA A 159 -2.82 -3.00 -18.87
N GLY A 160 -2.72 -4.27 -18.48
CA GLY A 160 -1.63 -4.80 -17.66
C GLY A 160 -1.78 -4.53 -16.15
N SER A 161 -3.00 -4.40 -15.63
CA SER A 161 -3.20 -4.25 -14.18
C SER A 161 -3.06 -5.59 -13.45
N GLU A 162 -2.11 -5.68 -12.52
CA GLU A 162 -1.91 -6.80 -11.59
C GLU A 162 -2.85 -6.74 -10.38
N ALA A 163 -3.32 -5.55 -10.03
CA ALA A 163 -4.30 -5.30 -8.98
C ALA A 163 -5.30 -4.21 -9.40
N ILE A 164 -6.52 -4.28 -8.87
CA ILE A 164 -7.58 -3.31 -9.14
C ILE A 164 -8.04 -2.68 -7.82
N VAL A 165 -8.04 -1.35 -7.77
CA VAL A 165 -8.61 -0.55 -6.68
C VAL A 165 -9.93 0.03 -7.14
N ILE A 166 -10.93 0.01 -6.26
CA ILE A 166 -12.24 0.62 -6.49
C ILE A 166 -12.39 1.75 -5.47
N CYS A 167 -12.75 2.94 -5.93
CA CYS A 167 -12.99 4.09 -5.06
C CYS A 167 -14.15 4.92 -5.62
N LEU A 168 -15.33 4.76 -5.02
CA LEU A 168 -16.54 5.48 -5.38
C LEU A 168 -16.81 6.61 -4.37
N LEU A 169 -17.29 7.74 -4.88
CA LEU A 169 -17.67 8.89 -4.05
C LEU A 169 -18.72 8.49 -3.02
N GLN A 170 -18.49 8.90 -1.77
CA GLN A 170 -19.38 8.65 -0.63
C GLN A 170 -19.50 7.16 -0.22
N SER A 171 -18.58 6.28 -0.66
CA SER A 171 -18.60 4.86 -0.27
C SER A 171 -18.45 4.64 1.25
N HIS A 172 -17.70 5.50 1.94
CA HIS A 172 -17.63 5.50 3.41
C HIS A 172 -18.97 5.76 4.11
N LYS A 173 -19.95 6.37 3.41
CA LYS A 173 -21.30 6.63 3.93
C LYS A 173 -22.28 5.53 3.52
N ASN A 174 -22.13 5.00 2.30
CA ASN A 174 -22.86 3.85 1.80
C ASN A 174 -21.96 3.01 0.89
N GLU A 175 -21.53 1.86 1.39
CA GLU A 175 -20.57 0.97 0.73
C GLU A 175 -21.20 0.02 -0.30
N SER A 176 -22.54 0.00 -0.43
CA SER A 176 -23.25 -1.03 -1.20
C SER A 176 -22.79 -1.12 -2.65
N SER A 177 -22.62 0.02 -3.32
CA SER A 177 -22.17 0.07 -4.72
C SER A 177 -20.73 -0.40 -4.86
N GLU A 178 -19.85 -0.05 -3.92
CA GLU A 178 -18.43 -0.40 -3.99
C GLU A 178 -18.21 -1.90 -3.72
N GLN A 179 -18.96 -2.47 -2.77
CA GLN A 179 -18.97 -3.92 -2.52
C GLN A 179 -19.55 -4.70 -3.70
N GLN A 180 -20.64 -4.21 -4.30
CA GLN A 180 -21.21 -4.84 -5.49
C GLN A 180 -20.22 -4.79 -6.66
N ALA A 181 -19.52 -3.67 -6.86
CA ALA A 181 -18.47 -3.56 -7.86
C ALA A 181 -17.32 -4.54 -7.60
N ARG A 182 -16.86 -4.68 -6.35
CA ARG A 182 -15.84 -5.66 -5.94
C ARG A 182 -16.26 -7.08 -6.32
N ASP A 183 -17.47 -7.48 -5.98
CA ASP A 183 -17.94 -8.85 -6.21
C ASP A 183 -18.00 -9.15 -7.72
N VAL A 184 -18.47 -8.18 -8.52
CA VAL A 184 -18.49 -8.29 -9.98
C VAL A 184 -17.08 -8.38 -10.58
N VAL A 185 -16.13 -7.58 -10.06
CA VAL A 185 -14.71 -7.65 -10.46
C VAL A 185 -14.14 -9.03 -10.16
N LEU A 186 -14.36 -9.57 -8.95
CA LEU A 186 -13.87 -10.89 -8.55
C LEU A 186 -14.43 -12.01 -9.44
N ASP A 187 -15.74 -11.98 -9.70
CA ASP A 187 -16.40 -12.92 -10.61
C ASP A 187 -15.82 -12.86 -12.02
N GLU A 188 -15.53 -11.65 -12.52
CA GLU A 188 -15.01 -11.46 -13.86
C GLU A 188 -13.54 -11.90 -13.96
N LEU A 189 -12.72 -11.60 -12.95
CA LEU A 189 -11.34 -12.08 -12.88
C LEU A 189 -11.24 -13.60 -12.81
N ALA A 190 -12.18 -14.27 -12.13
CA ALA A 190 -12.25 -15.72 -12.10
C ALA A 190 -12.52 -16.32 -13.49
N LYS A 191 -13.37 -15.66 -14.31
CA LYS A 191 -13.66 -16.08 -15.68
C LYS A 191 -12.49 -15.87 -16.63
N LEU A 192 -11.73 -14.78 -16.46
CA LEU A 192 -10.56 -14.47 -17.31
C LEU A 192 -9.36 -15.38 -17.05
N LYS A 193 -9.30 -16.00 -15.87
CA LYS A 193 -8.25 -16.97 -15.52
C LYS A 193 -8.57 -18.40 -15.95
N SER A 194 -9.83 -18.68 -16.31
CA SER A 194 -10.29 -19.97 -16.83
C SER A 194 -10.09 -20.08 -18.34
#